data_AF-A0A8C7A8G0-F1
#
_entry.id   AF-A0A8C7A8G0-F1
#
_cell.length_a   1.000
_cell.length_b   1.000
_cell.length_c   1.000
_cell.angle_alpha   90.00
_cell.angle_beta   90.00
_cell.angle_gamma   90.00
#
_symmetry.space_group_name_H-M   'P 1'
#
loop_
_entity.id
_entity.type
_entity.pdbx_description
1 polymer ?
#
loop_
_entity_poly.entity_id
_entity_poly.type
_entity_poly.pdbx_seq_one_letter_code
_entity_poly.pdbx_strand_id
1 'polypeptide(L)'
;MIYTMKKEQIFWVSVYLLLDCASAPLSAVLETEDYTDITDVELPPLKLLHSFCALKPDNGPCRAMIKQFFFNIHTQQCEEFMYGGCEGNQNRFATLEDCQEKCIEGRFLETLITQEPRNKPDYCFLDEDSGLCRGYITRYFYNNETKKCEEFKYGGCLGNQNNFMTLEQCKSTCEDLGNMTPLDLTNNVTPVDSVNNDSVAPQPTEAPSFLEFHGPSWCLTPADRGLCHANESRFYYNSVIGKCRPFMYSGCGGNENNFTSKKACFRACKKGFIQRISKGGLIKTKRKRKKQRVKIVYEKIFVKKT
;
A
#
# COMPACT_ATOMS: atom_id res chain seq x y z
N MET A 1 -28.58 57.72 61.60
CA MET A 1 -27.85 59.00 61.68
C MET A 1 -26.77 58.99 60.63
N ILE A 2 -26.91 59.89 59.67
CA ILE A 2 -26.02 60.09 58.53
C ILE A 2 -24.69 60.63 59.06
N TYR A 3 -23.57 60.03 58.67
CA TYR A 3 -22.27 60.65 58.80
C TYR A 3 -21.56 60.61 57.44
N THR A 4 -21.67 61.74 56.73
CA THR A 4 -20.86 62.09 55.57
C THR A 4 -19.71 62.96 56.04
N MET A 5 -18.47 62.57 55.75
CA MET A 5 -17.24 63.36 55.52
C MET A 5 -16.12 62.33 55.31
N LYS A 6 -15.16 62.42 54.37
CA LYS A 6 -14.83 63.31 53.27
C LYS A 6 -13.90 62.50 52.36
N LYS A 7 -14.18 62.46 51.05
CA LYS A 7 -13.23 62.02 50.01
C LYS A 7 -12.00 62.91 50.10
N GLU A 8 -10.85 62.37 50.49
CA GLU A 8 -9.48 62.83 50.12
C GLU A 8 -8.33 62.18 50.91
N GLN A 9 -8.57 61.16 51.74
CA GLN A 9 -7.50 60.50 52.51
C GLN A 9 -7.50 58.96 52.38
N ILE A 10 -7.75 58.43 51.17
CA ILE A 10 -7.60 57.00 50.85
C ILE A 10 -7.04 56.85 49.42
N PHE A 11 -5.96 57.57 49.11
CA PHE A 11 -5.26 57.41 47.83
C PHE A 11 -3.74 57.27 47.95
N TRP A 12 -3.19 57.22 49.16
CA TRP A 12 -1.73 57.19 49.38
C TRP A 12 -1.25 56.07 50.34
N VAL A 13 -2.09 55.07 50.64
CA VAL A 13 -1.69 53.89 51.44
C VAL A 13 -1.79 52.57 50.66
N SER A 14 -2.34 52.56 49.44
CA SER A 14 -2.30 51.39 48.53
C SER A 14 -1.15 51.42 47.51
N VAL A 15 -0.21 52.37 47.63
CA VAL A 15 0.93 52.53 46.71
C VAL A 15 2.29 52.22 47.39
N TYR A 16 2.31 51.81 48.66
CA TYR A 16 3.54 51.48 49.40
C TYR A 16 3.58 50.04 49.95
N LEU A 17 2.87 49.10 49.31
CA LEU A 17 2.94 47.65 49.62
C LEU A 17 3.19 46.78 48.37
N LEU A 18 3.75 47.36 47.31
CA LEU A 18 4.14 46.65 46.08
C LEU A 18 5.51 47.13 45.52
N LEU A 19 6.49 47.38 46.37
CA LEU A 19 7.88 47.57 45.94
C LEU A 19 8.85 47.02 46.99
N ASP A 20 9.24 45.77 46.77
CA ASP A 20 10.53 45.12 47.10
C ASP A 20 10.26 43.62 46.84
N CYS A 21 10.75 42.97 45.78
CA CYS A 21 12.17 42.76 45.55
C CYS A 21 12.48 42.48 44.07
N ALA A 22 13.49 43.20 43.59
CA ALA A 22 14.62 42.75 42.77
C ALA A 22 14.36 42.00 41.44
N SER A 23 14.56 42.77 40.38
CA SER A 23 14.90 42.39 39.01
C SER A 23 16.26 41.68 38.90
N ALA A 24 16.26 40.50 38.27
CA ALA A 24 17.40 39.88 37.58
C ALA A 24 16.98 39.59 36.11
N PRO A 25 17.92 39.57 35.16
CA PRO A 25 17.65 39.96 33.78
C PRO A 25 16.94 38.88 32.97
N LEU A 26 16.03 39.34 32.12
CA LEU A 26 15.40 38.58 31.05
C LEU A 26 16.45 38.26 29.99
N SER A 27 17.18 37.15 30.15
CA SER A 27 17.89 36.53 29.04
C SER A 27 16.85 35.85 28.14
N ALA A 28 16.65 36.43 26.95
CA ALA A 28 16.00 35.77 25.84
C ALA A 28 16.81 34.52 25.50
N VAL A 29 16.30 33.35 25.91
CA VAL A 29 16.78 32.06 25.46
C VAL A 29 15.94 31.67 24.24
N LEU A 30 16.56 31.89 23.08
CA LEU A 30 16.24 31.17 21.85
C LEU A 30 16.76 29.73 22.05
N GLU A 31 15.89 28.82 22.47
CA GLU A 31 16.13 27.38 22.42
C GLU A 31 15.09 26.79 21.47
N THR A 32 15.43 26.75 20.18
CA THR A 32 16.02 25.57 19.51
C THR A 32 15.08 24.39 19.57
N GLU A 33 14.55 24.07 18.38
CA GLU A 33 13.95 22.79 18.07
C GLU A 33 14.93 21.68 18.45
N ASP A 34 14.72 21.05 19.59
CA ASP A 34 15.16 19.67 19.80
C ASP A 34 14.04 18.75 19.32
N TYR A 35 14.09 18.58 18.01
CA TYR A 35 13.74 17.37 17.29
C TYR A 35 14.28 16.16 18.05
N THR A 36 13.48 15.62 18.97
CA THR A 36 13.60 14.20 19.30
C THR A 36 13.01 13.44 18.13
N ASP A 37 13.92 13.02 17.25
CA ASP A 37 13.79 11.93 16.28
C ASP A 37 13.23 10.70 16.99
N ILE A 38 11.90 10.67 17.17
CA ILE A 38 11.19 9.42 17.42
C ILE A 38 11.26 8.73 16.07
N THR A 39 12.23 7.83 15.97
CA THR A 39 12.38 6.87 14.88
C THR A 39 10.99 6.49 14.38
N ASP A 40 10.65 6.96 13.18
CA ASP A 40 9.51 6.48 12.41
C ASP A 40 9.75 4.97 12.23
N VAL A 41 9.26 4.19 13.20
CA VAL A 41 8.92 2.80 12.97
C VAL A 41 7.82 2.92 11.94
N GLU A 42 8.23 2.82 10.67
CA GLU A 42 7.34 2.74 9.53
C GLU A 42 6.48 1.49 9.77
N LEU A 43 5.39 1.72 10.50
CA LEU A 43 4.42 0.71 10.87
C LEU A 43 3.94 0.14 9.54
N PRO A 44 4.07 -1.17 9.33
CA PRO A 44 3.68 -1.78 8.07
C PRO A 44 2.25 -1.34 7.73
N PRO A 45 1.95 -1.06 6.45
CA PRO A 45 0.65 -0.56 6.05
C PRO A 45 -0.42 -1.51 6.58
N LEU A 46 -1.25 -1.01 7.50
CA LEU A 46 -2.28 -1.80 8.16
C LEU A 46 -3.24 -2.33 7.09
N LYS A 47 -3.15 -3.63 6.82
CA LYS A 47 -4.16 -4.34 6.04
C LYS A 47 -5.32 -4.64 6.98
N LEU A 48 -6.26 -3.70 7.07
CA LEU A 48 -7.48 -3.91 7.81
C LEU A 48 -8.29 -5.03 7.15
N LEU A 49 -8.82 -5.93 7.98
CA LEU A 49 -9.73 -6.98 7.52
C LEU A 49 -11.02 -6.38 6.97
N HIS A 50 -11.48 -5.29 7.58
CA HIS A 50 -12.65 -4.53 7.16
C HIS A 50 -12.34 -3.02 7.10
N SER A 51 -12.77 -2.36 6.04
CA SER A 51 -12.53 -0.94 5.80
C SER A 51 -13.22 -0.04 6.82
N PHE A 52 -14.37 -0.47 7.37
CA PHE A 52 -15.09 0.30 8.35
C PHE A 52 -14.27 0.53 9.63
N CYS A 53 -13.31 -0.33 9.95
CA CYS A 53 -12.42 -0.14 11.08
C CYS A 53 -11.61 1.18 10.98
N ALA A 54 -11.43 1.73 9.79
CA ALA A 54 -10.77 3.02 9.60
C ALA A 54 -11.68 4.25 9.82
N LEU A 55 -12.99 4.06 10.07
CA LEU A 55 -13.93 5.16 10.30
C LEU A 55 -13.69 5.81 11.67
N LYS A 56 -13.96 7.11 11.78
CA LYS A 56 -13.98 7.78 13.09
C LYS A 56 -15.21 7.36 13.92
N PRO A 57 -15.14 7.37 15.25
CA PRO A 57 -16.32 7.13 16.07
C PRO A 57 -17.37 8.22 15.77
N ASP A 58 -18.63 7.80 15.69
CA ASP A 58 -19.74 8.70 15.38
C ASP A 58 -20.84 8.56 16.44
N ASN A 59 -21.02 9.64 17.21
CA ASN A 59 -22.01 9.71 18.27
C ASN A 59 -23.44 9.78 17.72
N GLY A 60 -23.62 10.17 16.46
CA GLY A 60 -24.93 10.43 15.87
C GLY A 60 -25.63 11.67 16.47
N PRO A 61 -26.84 11.99 15.99
CA PRO A 61 -27.58 13.20 16.39
C PRO A 61 -28.36 13.03 17.70
N CYS A 62 -28.59 11.81 18.15
CA CYS A 62 -29.28 11.52 19.40
C CYS A 62 -28.39 11.80 20.62
N ARG A 63 -29.00 11.96 21.81
CA ARG A 63 -28.32 12.43 23.04
C ARG A 63 -28.30 11.40 24.17
N ALA A 64 -28.47 10.12 23.86
CA ALA A 64 -28.25 9.07 24.85
C ALA A 64 -26.76 8.97 25.20
N MET A 65 -26.47 8.37 26.35
CA MET A 65 -25.10 8.15 26.84
C MET A 65 -24.81 6.65 26.84
N ILE A 66 -24.69 6.06 25.65
CA ILE A 66 -24.49 4.62 25.50
C ILE A 66 -22.99 4.36 25.29
N LYS A 67 -22.35 3.74 26.28
CA LYS A 67 -20.95 3.30 26.16
C LYS A 67 -20.84 2.23 25.07
N GLN A 68 -19.96 2.47 24.11
CA GLN A 68 -19.64 1.58 22.98
C GLN A 68 -18.13 1.62 22.74
N PHE A 69 -17.64 0.73 21.87
CA PHE A 69 -16.23 0.64 21.50
C PHE A 69 -16.05 0.95 20.01
N PHE A 70 -14.91 1.50 19.62
CA PHE A 70 -14.53 1.70 18.22
C PHE A 70 -13.04 1.38 18.05
N PHE A 71 -12.63 0.97 16.86
CA PHE A 71 -11.22 0.79 16.54
C PHE A 71 -10.59 2.13 16.18
N ASN A 72 -9.59 2.55 16.95
CA ASN A 72 -8.80 3.74 16.66
C ASN A 72 -7.58 3.34 15.84
N ILE A 73 -7.57 3.74 14.56
CA ILE A 73 -6.48 3.43 13.64
C ILE A 73 -5.13 4.06 14.04
N HIS A 74 -5.15 5.18 14.78
CA HIS A 74 -3.93 5.88 15.19
C HIS A 74 -3.24 5.16 16.35
N THR A 75 -4.00 4.68 17.32
CA THR A 75 -3.48 3.91 18.46
C THR A 75 -3.43 2.41 18.17
N GLN A 76 -4.08 1.97 17.09
CA GLN A 76 -4.30 0.56 16.73
C GLN A 76 -4.97 -0.24 17.83
N GLN A 77 -5.87 0.40 18.57
CA GLN A 77 -6.54 -0.19 19.73
C GLN A 77 -8.05 0.05 19.66
N CYS A 78 -8.80 -0.82 20.30
CA CYS A 78 -10.22 -0.62 20.54
C CYS A 78 -10.42 0.27 21.77
N GLU A 79 -11.05 1.41 21.58
CA GLU A 79 -11.25 2.46 22.58
C GLU A 79 -12.74 2.70 22.83
N GLU A 80 -13.06 3.20 24.01
CA GLU A 80 -14.43 3.51 24.43
C GLU A 80 -14.90 4.88 23.91
N PHE A 81 -16.16 4.98 23.53
CA PHE A 81 -16.80 6.25 23.20
C PHE A 81 -18.29 6.26 23.59
N MET A 82 -18.91 7.45 23.58
CA MET A 82 -20.30 7.65 23.96
C MET A 82 -21.20 7.78 22.73
N TYR A 83 -21.94 6.72 22.41
CA TYR A 83 -22.91 6.70 21.33
C TYR A 83 -24.24 7.34 21.76
N GLY A 84 -24.75 8.24 20.92
CA GLY A 84 -25.97 9.00 21.12
C GLY A 84 -27.26 8.20 21.02
N GLY A 85 -27.21 6.96 20.52
CA GLY A 85 -28.36 6.04 20.45
C GLY A 85 -29.09 5.98 19.11
N CYS A 86 -28.68 6.77 18.11
CA CYS A 86 -29.17 6.63 16.73
C CYS A 86 -28.10 7.00 15.70
N GLU A 87 -28.28 6.52 14.46
CA GLU A 87 -27.35 6.69 13.33
C GLU A 87 -25.93 6.17 13.62
N GLY A 88 -24.90 6.97 13.33
CA GLY A 88 -23.51 6.57 13.44
C GLY A 88 -23.02 5.75 12.25
N ASN A 89 -21.96 4.98 12.47
CA ASN A 89 -21.34 4.15 11.45
C ASN A 89 -20.98 2.76 11.97
N GLN A 90 -20.37 1.93 11.11
CA GLN A 90 -20.04 0.53 11.37
C GLN A 90 -18.85 0.33 12.35
N ASN A 91 -18.02 1.35 12.60
CA ASN A 91 -16.96 1.28 13.61
C ASN A 91 -17.53 1.53 15.02
N ARG A 92 -18.45 0.68 15.43
CA ARG A 92 -19.14 0.74 16.72
C ARG A 92 -19.50 -0.66 17.18
N PHE A 93 -18.97 -1.05 18.32
CA PHE A 93 -19.11 -2.38 18.89
C PHE A 93 -19.61 -2.30 20.33
N ALA A 94 -20.48 -3.24 20.71
CA ALA A 94 -21.04 -3.27 22.05
C ALA A 94 -20.01 -3.68 23.12
N THR A 95 -19.01 -4.47 22.73
CA THR A 95 -17.98 -4.99 23.61
C THR A 95 -16.58 -4.75 23.04
N LEU A 96 -15.58 -4.75 23.91
CA LEU A 96 -14.18 -4.60 23.52
C LEU A 96 -13.72 -5.77 22.65
N GLU A 97 -14.18 -6.97 22.99
CA GLU A 97 -13.86 -8.23 22.32
C GLU A 97 -14.36 -8.22 20.87
N ASP A 98 -15.62 -7.81 20.64
CA ASP A 98 -16.21 -7.73 19.29
C ASP A 98 -15.45 -6.74 18.39
N CYS A 99 -14.97 -5.64 18.97
CA CYS A 99 -14.11 -4.70 18.26
C CYS A 99 -12.76 -5.32 17.88
N GLN A 100 -12.13 -6.02 18.82
CA GLN A 100 -10.81 -6.64 18.62
C GLN A 100 -10.88 -7.73 17.55
N GLU A 101 -11.86 -8.62 17.63
CA GLU A 101 -12.07 -9.68 16.63
C GLU A 101 -12.28 -9.10 15.23
N LYS A 102 -13.09 -8.05 15.08
CA LYS A 102 -13.42 -7.49 13.77
C LYS A 102 -12.32 -6.63 13.15
N CYS A 103 -11.49 -5.96 13.97
CA CYS A 103 -10.57 -4.91 13.51
C CYS A 103 -9.08 -5.14 13.80
N ILE A 104 -8.71 -6.01 14.75
CA ILE A 104 -7.32 -6.19 15.19
C ILE A 104 -6.70 -7.50 14.69
N GLU A 105 -7.44 -8.39 14.03
CA GLU A 105 -6.92 -9.71 13.70
C GLU A 105 -5.77 -9.72 12.66
N GLY A 106 -4.56 -9.78 13.22
CA GLY A 106 -3.30 -10.13 12.59
C GLY A 106 -2.45 -11.11 13.43
N ARG A 107 -3.06 -11.90 14.34
CA ARG A 107 -2.34 -12.91 15.15
C ARG A 107 -3.09 -14.23 15.49
N PHE A 108 -4.26 -14.53 14.93
CA PHE A 108 -5.01 -15.76 15.27
C PHE A 108 -5.38 -16.69 14.11
N LEU A 109 -4.65 -16.64 12.98
CA LEU A 109 -4.79 -17.65 11.93
C LEU A 109 -4.25 -19.05 12.30
N GLU A 110 -3.85 -19.29 13.55
CA GLU A 110 -3.33 -20.60 13.98
C GLU A 110 -4.36 -21.42 14.79
N THR A 111 -5.51 -20.90 15.24
CA THR A 111 -6.28 -21.58 16.33
C THR A 111 -7.74 -21.90 16.07
N LEU A 112 -8.22 -21.94 14.82
CA LEU A 112 -9.42 -22.73 14.48
C LEU A 112 -9.19 -23.53 13.19
N ILE A 113 -8.13 -24.32 13.19
CA ILE A 113 -8.06 -25.52 12.37
C ILE A 113 -9.05 -26.52 12.99
N THR A 114 -10.34 -26.38 12.66
CA THR A 114 -11.10 -27.59 12.36
C THR A 114 -10.52 -28.08 11.06
N GLN A 115 -9.85 -29.24 11.11
CA GLN A 115 -9.22 -29.89 9.98
C GLN A 115 -10.28 -30.29 8.96
N GLU A 116 -10.70 -29.36 8.14
CA GLU A 116 -11.32 -29.63 6.85
C GLU A 116 -10.36 -29.06 5.79
N PRO A 117 -10.09 -29.79 4.70
CA PRO A 117 -9.30 -29.25 3.61
C PRO A 117 -10.06 -28.04 3.06
N ARG A 118 -9.64 -26.82 3.45
CA ARG A 118 -10.23 -25.61 2.88
C ARG A 118 -9.82 -25.60 1.41
N ASN A 119 -10.75 -25.95 0.54
CA ASN A 119 -10.59 -25.91 -0.90
C ASN A 119 -10.38 -24.47 -1.43
N LYS A 120 -10.43 -23.44 -0.56
CA LYS A 120 -10.19 -22.04 -0.89
C LYS A 120 -9.64 -21.20 0.28
N PRO A 121 -8.97 -20.07 0.00
CA PRO A 121 -8.42 -19.16 1.02
C PRO A 121 -9.46 -18.55 1.98
N ASP A 122 -9.01 -18.15 3.18
CA ASP A 122 -9.88 -17.60 4.23
C ASP A 122 -10.59 -16.31 3.82
N TYR A 123 -9.96 -15.48 2.99
CA TYR A 123 -10.59 -14.26 2.52
C TYR A 123 -11.78 -14.50 1.60
N CYS A 124 -11.92 -15.69 1.00
CA CYS A 124 -13.11 -16.04 0.22
C CYS A 124 -14.37 -16.15 1.10
N PHE A 125 -14.23 -16.18 2.42
CA PHE A 125 -15.36 -16.21 3.36
C PHE A 125 -15.74 -14.83 3.89
N LEU A 126 -15.03 -13.77 3.50
CA LEU A 126 -15.35 -12.39 3.87
C LEU A 126 -16.47 -11.87 2.97
N ASP A 127 -17.31 -10.97 3.49
CA ASP A 127 -18.33 -10.29 2.69
C ASP A 127 -17.70 -9.28 1.72
N GLU A 128 -18.47 -8.72 0.78
CA GLU A 128 -17.97 -7.63 -0.05
C GLU A 128 -17.71 -6.36 0.77
N ASP A 129 -16.61 -5.67 0.47
CA ASP A 129 -16.28 -4.40 1.12
C ASP A 129 -15.97 -3.33 0.09
N SER A 130 -16.93 -2.40 -0.05
CA SER A 130 -16.84 -1.28 -0.98
C SER A 130 -15.73 -0.30 -0.61
N GLY A 131 -15.24 -0.31 0.63
CA GLY A 131 -14.25 0.67 1.08
C GLY A 131 -14.83 2.06 1.31
N LEU A 132 -13.98 2.99 1.74
CA LEU A 132 -14.38 4.36 2.09
C LEU A 132 -14.36 5.34 0.92
N CYS A 133 -13.65 5.01 -0.15
CA CYS A 133 -13.59 5.85 -1.33
C CYS A 133 -14.89 5.80 -2.13
N ARG A 134 -15.19 6.85 -2.89
CA ARG A 134 -16.46 7.01 -3.64
C ARG A 134 -16.33 6.68 -5.13
N GLY A 135 -15.37 5.83 -5.48
CA GLY A 135 -15.24 5.29 -6.83
C GLY A 135 -16.39 4.34 -7.18
N TYR A 136 -16.62 4.15 -8.48
CA TYR A 136 -17.60 3.20 -9.01
C TYR A 136 -16.88 2.15 -9.86
N ILE A 137 -15.96 1.42 -9.23
CA ILE A 137 -15.12 0.44 -9.92
C ILE A 137 -15.79 -0.92 -9.81
N THR A 138 -16.19 -1.51 -10.94
CA THR A 138 -16.71 -2.88 -10.93
C THR A 138 -15.59 -3.85 -10.55
N ARG A 139 -15.83 -4.65 -9.50
CA ARG A 139 -14.98 -5.73 -9.02
C ARG A 139 -15.83 -6.97 -8.78
N TYR A 140 -15.19 -8.09 -8.51
CA TYR A 140 -15.86 -9.34 -8.21
C TYR A 140 -15.50 -9.80 -6.81
N PHE A 141 -16.46 -10.40 -6.11
CA PHE A 141 -16.24 -11.04 -4.82
C PHE A 141 -16.93 -12.40 -4.83
N TYR A 142 -16.45 -13.32 -4.01
CA TYR A 142 -17.12 -14.59 -3.80
C TYR A 142 -18.23 -14.42 -2.77
N ASN A 143 -19.48 -14.57 -3.21
CA ASN A 143 -20.63 -14.53 -2.33
C ASN A 143 -20.82 -15.92 -1.68
N ASN A 144 -20.65 -15.99 -0.37
CA ASN A 144 -20.75 -17.25 0.37
C ASN A 144 -22.20 -17.71 0.56
N GLU A 145 -23.21 -16.85 0.36
CA GLU A 145 -24.62 -17.23 0.36
C GLU A 145 -25.02 -17.91 -0.95
N THR A 146 -24.63 -17.33 -2.08
CA THR A 146 -24.97 -17.86 -3.41
C THR A 146 -23.97 -18.88 -3.95
N LYS A 147 -22.82 -19.01 -3.27
CA LYS A 147 -21.66 -19.85 -3.64
C LYS A 147 -21.08 -19.49 -5.02
N LYS A 148 -21.19 -18.23 -5.43
CA LYS A 148 -20.77 -17.75 -6.75
C LYS A 148 -20.00 -16.45 -6.66
N CYS A 149 -19.16 -16.21 -7.66
CA CYS A 149 -18.54 -14.92 -7.86
C CYS A 149 -19.51 -13.92 -8.48
N GLU A 150 -19.74 -12.82 -7.77
CA GLU A 150 -20.70 -11.76 -8.11
C GLU A 150 -19.99 -10.42 -8.27
N GLU A 151 -20.57 -9.52 -9.07
CA GLU A 151 -20.03 -8.18 -9.22
C GLU A 151 -20.48 -7.24 -8.10
N PHE A 152 -19.59 -6.36 -7.64
CA PHE A 152 -19.92 -5.30 -6.70
C PHE A 152 -19.22 -3.98 -7.08
N LYS A 153 -19.66 -2.88 -6.48
CA LYS A 153 -19.09 -1.53 -6.70
C LYS A 153 -18.04 -1.22 -5.65
N TYR A 154 -16.78 -1.39 -6.03
CA TYR A 154 -15.64 -1.03 -5.19
C TYR A 154 -15.31 0.46 -5.30
N GLY A 155 -15.16 1.08 -4.13
CA GLY A 155 -14.87 2.50 -3.94
C GLY A 155 -13.48 2.93 -4.39
N GLY A 156 -12.54 2.00 -4.54
CA GLY A 156 -11.18 2.30 -5.04
C GLY A 156 -10.10 2.48 -3.97
N CYS A 157 -10.44 2.37 -2.68
CA CYS A 157 -9.47 2.28 -1.59
C CYS A 157 -10.01 1.45 -0.43
N LEU A 158 -9.10 0.94 0.40
CA LEU A 158 -9.40 0.01 1.49
C LEU A 158 -10.16 -1.21 0.95
N GLY A 159 -11.19 -1.66 1.63
CA GLY A 159 -11.85 -2.93 1.33
C GLY A 159 -11.13 -4.09 2.02
N ASN A 160 -11.58 -5.29 1.69
CA ASN A 160 -10.99 -6.54 2.16
C ASN A 160 -10.40 -7.35 0.99
N GLN A 161 -9.91 -8.55 1.30
CA GLN A 161 -9.22 -9.41 0.34
C GLN A 161 -10.18 -10.17 -0.61
N ASN A 162 -11.49 -10.20 -0.34
CA ASN A 162 -12.50 -10.75 -1.26
C ASN A 162 -12.82 -9.73 -2.38
N ASN A 163 -11.81 -9.33 -3.15
CA ASN A 163 -11.92 -8.28 -4.16
C ASN A 163 -11.03 -8.60 -5.37
N PHE A 164 -11.66 -9.07 -6.44
CA PHE A 164 -11.02 -9.53 -7.66
C PHE A 164 -11.28 -8.58 -8.83
N MET A 165 -10.30 -8.46 -9.73
CA MET A 165 -10.43 -7.59 -10.90
C MET A 165 -11.33 -8.20 -11.97
N THR A 166 -11.30 -9.53 -12.12
CA THR A 166 -12.09 -10.25 -13.12
C THR A 166 -12.88 -11.39 -12.50
N LEU A 167 -13.97 -11.77 -13.16
CA LEU A 167 -14.81 -12.89 -12.74
C LEU A 167 -13.99 -14.18 -12.69
N GLU A 168 -13.19 -14.45 -13.71
CA GLU A 168 -12.38 -15.67 -13.83
C GLU A 168 -11.36 -15.78 -12.68
N GLN A 169 -10.77 -14.64 -12.27
CA GLN A 169 -9.86 -14.60 -11.14
C GLN A 169 -10.58 -15.02 -9.86
N CYS A 170 -11.75 -14.45 -9.60
CA CYS A 170 -12.57 -14.83 -8.45
C CYS A 170 -12.92 -16.33 -8.49
N LYS A 171 -13.42 -16.82 -9.63
CA LYS A 171 -13.84 -18.22 -9.78
C LYS A 171 -12.70 -19.19 -9.53
N SER A 172 -11.57 -18.98 -10.19
CA SER A 172 -10.39 -19.84 -10.02
C SER A 172 -9.82 -19.84 -8.60
N THR A 173 -10.12 -18.81 -7.80
CA THR A 173 -9.58 -18.64 -6.44
C THR A 173 -10.54 -19.14 -5.36
N CYS A 174 -11.84 -18.92 -5.53
CA CYS A 174 -12.85 -19.11 -4.49
C CYS A 174 -14.04 -20.01 -4.87
N GLU A 175 -14.30 -20.26 -6.16
CA GLU A 175 -15.26 -21.28 -6.57
C GLU A 175 -14.55 -22.63 -6.57
N ASP A 176 -15.00 -23.53 -5.69
CA ASP A 176 -14.47 -24.89 -5.66
C ASP A 176 -14.71 -25.57 -7.01
N LEU A 177 -13.70 -26.26 -7.55
CA LEU A 177 -13.86 -27.21 -8.65
C LEU A 177 -14.66 -28.42 -8.14
N GLY A 178 -15.97 -28.26 -7.98
CA GLY A 178 -16.86 -29.33 -7.58
C GLY A 178 -16.85 -30.48 -8.60
N ASN A 179 -16.37 -31.65 -8.14
CA ASN A 179 -16.47 -33.01 -8.69
C ASN A 179 -15.31 -33.52 -9.57
N MET A 180 -14.20 -33.95 -8.93
CA MET A 180 -13.71 -35.30 -9.22
C MET A 180 -14.30 -36.24 -8.17
N THR A 181 -15.32 -37.00 -8.57
CA THR A 181 -15.81 -38.15 -7.79
C THR A 181 -14.65 -39.12 -7.53
N PRO A 182 -14.50 -39.69 -6.32
CA PRO A 182 -13.51 -40.72 -6.05
C PRO A 182 -14.01 -42.07 -6.63
N LEU A 183 -13.99 -42.20 -7.94
CA LEU A 183 -14.18 -43.45 -8.68
C LEU A 183 -13.56 -43.30 -10.07
N ASP A 184 -12.23 -43.45 -10.13
CA ASP A 184 -11.51 -44.06 -11.27
C ASP A 184 -10.03 -44.29 -10.89
N LEU A 185 -9.82 -44.83 -9.68
CA LEU A 185 -8.49 -45.21 -9.18
C LEU A 185 -8.33 -46.72 -8.93
N THR A 186 -9.20 -47.58 -9.47
CA THR A 186 -8.99 -49.02 -9.36
C THR A 186 -9.47 -49.79 -10.59
N ASN A 187 -8.49 -50.28 -11.36
CA ASN A 187 -8.40 -51.65 -11.91
C ASN A 187 -9.37 -51.99 -13.08
N ASN A 188 -8.96 -52.40 -14.29
CA ASN A 188 -7.81 -53.16 -14.80
C ASN A 188 -7.68 -52.85 -16.31
N VAL A 189 -6.53 -52.96 -16.99
CA VAL A 189 -5.89 -54.22 -17.43
C VAL A 189 -4.47 -53.91 -17.91
N THR A 190 -3.47 -54.50 -17.26
CA THR A 190 -2.12 -54.77 -17.79
C THR A 190 -2.17 -55.87 -18.87
N PRO A 191 -1.07 -56.25 -19.56
CA PRO A 191 -0.04 -55.49 -20.28
C PRO A 191 0.23 -56.10 -21.68
N VAL A 192 0.67 -55.35 -22.69
CA VAL A 192 1.41 -55.95 -23.84
C VAL A 192 2.48 -54.98 -24.35
N ASP A 193 3.71 -55.33 -23.99
CA ASP A 193 4.97 -55.27 -24.74
C ASP A 193 5.22 -54.20 -25.82
N SER A 194 6.23 -53.37 -25.52
CA SER A 194 7.41 -53.04 -26.33
C SER A 194 7.32 -53.19 -27.86
N VAL A 195 7.51 -52.10 -28.63
CA VAL A 195 8.59 -51.94 -29.63
C VAL A 195 8.81 -50.43 -29.91
N ASN A 196 10.09 -50.06 -29.98
CA ASN A 196 10.68 -48.75 -30.31
C ASN A 196 10.26 -48.17 -31.68
N ASN A 197 10.26 -46.83 -31.81
CA ASN A 197 11.31 -46.15 -32.60
C ASN A 197 11.24 -44.62 -32.54
N ASP A 198 12.43 -44.08 -32.33
CA ASP A 198 12.96 -42.71 -32.45
C ASP A 198 12.24 -41.71 -33.36
N SER A 199 12.11 -40.46 -32.88
CA SER A 199 12.85 -39.31 -33.46
C SER A 199 12.45 -37.96 -32.81
N VAL A 200 13.40 -37.40 -32.03
CA VAL A 200 13.79 -35.98 -31.93
C VAL A 200 12.73 -34.90 -31.67
N ALA A 201 12.65 -34.42 -30.42
CA ALA A 201 12.63 -32.99 -30.03
C ALA A 201 12.74 -32.84 -28.48
N PRO A 202 13.30 -31.73 -27.95
CA PRO A 202 13.94 -31.71 -26.63
C PRO A 202 13.01 -31.43 -25.45
N GLN A 203 13.33 -32.06 -24.31
CA GLN A 203 12.77 -31.79 -22.99
C GLN A 203 12.90 -30.32 -22.57
N PRO A 204 11.89 -29.71 -21.92
CA PRO A 204 12.09 -28.50 -21.12
C PRO A 204 12.80 -28.91 -19.83
N THR A 205 14.11 -28.69 -19.80
CA THR A 205 14.95 -28.77 -18.61
C THR A 205 14.42 -27.81 -17.54
N GLU A 206 14.39 -28.30 -16.31
CA GLU A 206 14.08 -27.57 -15.08
C GLU A 206 14.62 -26.14 -15.09
N ALA A 207 13.73 -25.15 -15.01
CA ALA A 207 14.10 -23.75 -14.87
C ALA A 207 14.53 -23.48 -13.42
N PRO A 208 15.77 -23.02 -13.16
CA PRO A 208 16.21 -22.71 -11.81
C PRO A 208 15.60 -21.40 -11.31
N SER A 209 15.15 -21.45 -10.06
CA SER A 209 14.90 -20.38 -9.09
C SER A 209 14.99 -18.93 -9.58
N PHE A 210 13.79 -18.36 -9.68
CA PHE A 210 13.38 -17.00 -9.31
C PHE A 210 14.50 -16.00 -8.99
N LEU A 211 14.69 -15.07 -9.90
CA LEU A 211 15.51 -13.86 -9.79
C LEU A 211 15.16 -13.06 -8.53
N GLU A 212 16.04 -13.09 -7.51
CA GLU A 212 15.96 -12.19 -6.35
C GLU A 212 16.14 -10.73 -6.79
N PHE A 213 15.07 -9.95 -6.67
CA PHE A 213 15.05 -8.51 -6.92
C PHE A 213 15.43 -7.75 -5.65
N HIS A 214 16.62 -7.16 -5.62
CA HIS A 214 17.10 -6.31 -4.51
C HIS A 214 16.74 -4.83 -4.71
N GLY A 215 15.53 -4.55 -5.20
CA GLY A 215 15.04 -3.18 -5.40
C GLY A 215 13.82 -2.88 -4.52
N PRO A 216 13.38 -1.62 -4.47
CA PRO A 216 12.17 -1.26 -3.74
C PRO A 216 10.97 -2.06 -4.25
N SER A 217 10.23 -2.71 -3.35
CA SER A 217 9.12 -3.62 -3.70
C SER A 217 8.08 -2.95 -4.61
N TRP A 218 7.87 -1.65 -4.45
CA TRP A 218 6.96 -0.86 -5.27
C TRP A 218 7.35 -0.78 -6.75
N CYS A 219 8.60 -1.00 -7.12
CA CYS A 219 9.00 -1.15 -8.53
C CYS A 219 8.35 -2.37 -9.22
N LEU A 220 7.81 -3.32 -8.46
CA LEU A 220 7.10 -4.49 -8.99
C LEU A 220 5.60 -4.22 -9.20
N THR A 221 5.08 -3.10 -8.70
CA THR A 221 3.66 -2.73 -8.86
C THR A 221 3.36 -2.33 -10.31
N PRO A 222 2.13 -2.58 -10.81
CA PRO A 222 1.74 -2.18 -12.16
C PRO A 222 1.64 -0.65 -12.30
N ALA A 223 1.62 -0.13 -13.52
CA ALA A 223 1.35 1.29 -13.74
C ALA A 223 -0.07 1.64 -13.27
N ASP A 224 -0.19 2.52 -12.28
CA ASP A 224 -1.50 2.98 -11.80
C ASP A 224 -1.79 4.38 -12.33
N ARG A 225 -2.82 4.49 -13.18
CA ARG A 225 -3.31 5.75 -13.75
C ARG A 225 -3.78 6.71 -12.65
N GLY A 226 -4.26 6.22 -11.51
CA GLY A 226 -4.89 7.04 -10.50
C GLY A 226 -6.31 7.49 -10.88
N LEU A 227 -6.91 8.31 -10.01
CA LEU A 227 -8.37 8.56 -9.98
C LEU A 227 -8.82 9.90 -10.59
N CYS A 228 -7.87 10.77 -10.97
CA CYS A 228 -8.19 12.09 -11.51
C CYS A 228 -8.48 12.04 -13.03
N HIS A 229 -8.53 13.20 -13.70
CA HIS A 229 -8.87 13.31 -15.13
C HIS A 229 -7.79 13.95 -16.01
N ALA A 230 -6.60 14.24 -15.50
CA ALA A 230 -5.49 14.71 -16.33
C ALA A 230 -4.92 13.57 -17.19
N ASN A 231 -4.14 13.92 -18.21
CA ASN A 231 -3.40 12.96 -19.04
C ASN A 231 -1.93 13.36 -19.05
N GLU A 232 -1.27 13.21 -17.91
CA GLU A 232 0.14 13.54 -17.75
C GLU A 232 1.02 12.35 -18.14
N SER A 233 1.99 12.56 -19.03
CA SER A 233 2.90 11.48 -19.43
C SER A 233 3.92 11.21 -18.33
N ARG A 234 3.82 10.03 -17.71
CA ARG A 234 4.71 9.52 -16.67
C ARG A 234 5.36 8.22 -17.12
N PHE A 235 6.29 7.70 -16.33
CA PHE A 235 6.99 6.43 -16.57
C PHE A 235 6.77 5.48 -15.38
N TYR A 236 6.65 4.20 -15.65
CA TYR A 236 6.66 3.14 -14.65
C TYR A 236 7.66 2.06 -15.04
N TYR A 237 8.16 1.31 -14.07
CA TYR A 237 9.02 0.16 -14.28
C TYR A 237 8.18 -1.10 -14.50
N ASN A 238 8.34 -1.72 -15.66
CA ASN A 238 7.75 -3.02 -15.94
C ASN A 238 8.76 -4.10 -15.54
N SER A 239 8.49 -4.81 -14.44
CA SER A 239 9.36 -5.85 -13.87
C SER A 239 9.51 -7.08 -14.78
N VAL A 240 8.42 -7.47 -15.47
CA VAL A 240 8.42 -8.60 -16.43
C VAL A 240 9.40 -8.35 -17.58
N ILE A 241 9.49 -7.12 -18.07
CA ILE A 241 10.35 -6.74 -19.20
C ILE A 241 11.69 -6.14 -18.74
N GLY A 242 11.82 -5.82 -17.44
CA GLY A 242 12.97 -5.13 -16.87
C GLY A 242 13.22 -3.73 -17.44
N LYS A 243 12.16 -3.00 -17.83
CA LYS A 243 12.27 -1.71 -18.53
C LYS A 243 11.26 -0.67 -18.05
N CYS A 244 11.69 0.59 -18.03
CA CYS A 244 10.81 1.75 -17.82
C CYS A 244 10.01 2.10 -19.07
N ARG A 245 8.69 2.12 -18.97
CA ARG A 245 7.74 2.42 -20.05
C ARG A 245 6.87 3.64 -19.68
N PRO A 246 6.44 4.45 -20.66
CA PRO A 246 5.53 5.55 -20.41
C PRO A 246 4.10 5.07 -20.17
N PHE A 247 3.33 5.82 -19.39
CA PHE A 247 1.88 5.66 -19.19
C PHE A 247 1.22 7.03 -18.96
N MET A 248 -0.11 7.09 -19.04
CA MET A 248 -0.87 8.33 -18.78
C MET A 248 -1.35 8.34 -17.34
N TYR A 249 -0.80 9.25 -16.55
CA TYR A 249 -1.19 9.48 -15.17
C TYR A 249 -2.28 10.55 -15.08
N SER A 250 -3.25 10.28 -14.22
CA SER A 250 -4.44 11.10 -14.04
C SER A 250 -4.21 12.40 -13.27
N GLY A 251 -3.07 12.55 -12.59
CA GLY A 251 -2.72 13.72 -11.79
C GLY A 251 -2.94 13.57 -10.28
N CYS A 252 -3.59 12.50 -9.82
CA CYS A 252 -3.71 12.21 -8.38
C CYS A 252 -3.83 10.71 -8.10
N GLY A 253 -3.53 10.31 -6.86
CA GLY A 253 -3.51 8.90 -6.44
C GLY A 253 -2.40 8.12 -7.12
N GLY A 254 -2.66 6.85 -7.45
CA GLY A 254 -1.67 5.98 -8.06
C GLY A 254 -0.80 5.25 -7.04
N ASN A 255 0.26 4.63 -7.54
CA ASN A 255 1.32 4.02 -6.71
C ASN A 255 2.69 4.66 -6.98
N GLU A 256 3.69 4.26 -6.20
CA GLU A 256 5.05 4.83 -6.25
C GLU A 256 5.82 4.48 -7.53
N ASN A 257 5.36 3.51 -8.31
CA ASN A 257 5.94 3.18 -9.62
C ASN A 257 5.52 4.20 -10.69
N ASN A 258 5.72 5.48 -10.39
CA ASN A 258 5.28 6.62 -11.19
C ASN A 258 6.36 7.70 -11.18
N PHE A 259 7.01 7.90 -12.31
CA PHE A 259 8.16 8.78 -12.46
C PHE A 259 7.92 9.82 -13.54
N THR A 260 8.33 11.05 -13.28
CA THR A 260 8.30 12.15 -14.27
C THR A 260 9.27 11.94 -15.43
N SER A 261 10.27 11.07 -15.29
CA SER A 261 11.23 10.79 -16.37
C SER A 261 11.69 9.33 -16.40
N LYS A 262 11.96 8.82 -17.61
CA LYS A 262 12.53 7.48 -17.84
C LYS A 262 13.83 7.26 -17.07
N LYS A 263 14.65 8.32 -16.90
CA LYS A 263 15.93 8.26 -16.17
C LYS A 263 15.73 8.11 -14.67
N ALA A 264 14.75 8.78 -14.08
CA ALA A 264 14.39 8.63 -12.68
C ALA A 264 13.90 7.19 -12.40
N CYS A 265 12.99 6.68 -13.25
CA CYS A 265 12.51 5.30 -13.17
C CYS A 265 13.66 4.29 -13.20
N PHE A 266 14.60 4.43 -14.15
CA PHE A 266 15.72 3.50 -14.23
C PHE A 266 16.65 3.60 -13.02
N ARG A 267 16.86 4.80 -12.46
CA ARG A 267 17.71 4.96 -11.29
C ARG A 267 17.13 4.27 -10.07
N ALA A 268 15.81 4.37 -9.87
CA ALA A 268 15.11 3.77 -8.75
C ALA A 268 15.02 2.24 -8.88
N CYS A 269 14.57 1.74 -10.04
CA CYS A 269 14.16 0.33 -10.15
C CYS A 269 15.19 -0.58 -10.83
N LYS A 270 16.13 -0.06 -11.63
CA LYS A 270 17.10 -0.91 -12.35
C LYS A 270 18.25 -1.39 -11.47
N LYS A 271 18.53 -0.73 -10.34
CA LYS A 271 19.61 -1.10 -9.42
C LYS A 271 19.32 -2.38 -8.63
N GLY A 272 18.07 -2.86 -8.60
CA GLY A 272 17.69 -4.12 -7.94
C GLY A 272 18.18 -5.39 -8.64
N PHE A 273 18.94 -5.26 -9.74
CA PHE A 273 19.65 -6.36 -10.37
C PHE A 273 21.13 -6.01 -10.55
N ILE A 274 21.99 -6.89 -10.01
CA ILE A 274 23.46 -6.97 -10.10
C ILE A 274 24.22 -6.50 -8.84
N GLN A 275 24.57 -7.46 -7.98
CA GLN A 275 25.98 -7.74 -7.66
C GLN A 275 26.22 -9.26 -7.66
N ARG A 276 26.62 -9.82 -8.81
CA ARG A 276 27.46 -11.02 -8.74
C ARG A 276 28.79 -10.57 -8.14
N ILE A 277 29.09 -10.97 -6.92
CA ILE A 277 30.45 -10.93 -6.38
C ILE A 277 31.28 -11.88 -7.25
N SER A 278 31.84 -11.37 -8.33
CA SER A 278 32.93 -12.06 -9.03
C SER A 278 34.13 -12.05 -8.10
N LYS A 279 34.29 -13.11 -7.30
CA LYS A 279 35.63 -13.53 -6.88
C LYS A 279 36.43 -13.75 -8.17
N GLY A 280 37.52 -13.01 -8.34
CA GLY A 280 38.43 -13.12 -9.48
C GLY A 280 38.65 -11.79 -10.18
N GLY A 281 39.70 -11.08 -9.75
CA GLY A 281 40.07 -9.78 -10.28
C GLY A 281 40.38 -9.78 -11.78
N LEU A 282 39.97 -8.71 -12.45
CA LEU A 282 40.64 -8.25 -13.67
C LEU A 282 40.57 -6.73 -13.72
N ILE A 283 41.74 -6.09 -13.58
CA ILE A 283 41.93 -4.65 -13.68
C ILE A 283 41.53 -4.22 -15.10
N LYS A 284 40.41 -3.51 -15.24
CA LYS A 284 40.04 -2.87 -16.52
C LYS A 284 40.81 -1.55 -16.67
N THR A 285 41.90 -1.59 -17.43
CA THR A 285 42.60 -0.38 -17.88
C THR A 285 41.71 0.43 -18.82
N LYS A 286 41.53 1.72 -18.54
CA LYS A 286 40.80 2.66 -19.38
C LYS A 286 41.65 3.03 -20.61
N ARG A 287 41.34 2.49 -21.79
CA ARG A 287 41.89 3.00 -23.07
C ARG A 287 41.11 4.24 -23.51
N LYS A 288 41.74 5.41 -23.36
CA LYS A 288 41.26 6.72 -23.84
C LYS A 288 41.42 6.78 -25.36
N ARG A 289 40.33 6.73 -26.14
CA ARG A 289 40.37 6.93 -27.60
C ARG A 289 40.61 8.42 -27.90
N LYS A 290 41.77 8.74 -28.47
CA LYS A 290 42.12 10.09 -28.98
C LYS A 290 41.31 10.35 -30.26
N LYS A 291 40.57 11.46 -30.31
CA LYS A 291 39.78 11.89 -31.46
C LYS A 291 40.74 12.48 -32.50
N GLN A 292 40.92 11.85 -33.65
CA GLN A 292 41.76 12.37 -34.74
C GLN A 292 40.90 13.32 -35.59
N ARG A 293 41.37 14.54 -35.82
CA ARG A 293 40.73 15.53 -36.71
C ARG A 293 41.21 15.27 -38.14
N VAL A 294 40.29 14.86 -39.01
CA VAL A 294 40.54 14.80 -40.46
C VAL A 294 40.31 16.21 -41.04
N LYS A 295 41.32 16.78 -41.70
CA LYS A 295 41.18 17.99 -42.52
C LYS A 295 40.84 17.55 -43.94
N ILE A 296 39.73 18.04 -44.48
CA ILE A 296 39.33 17.86 -45.87
C ILE A 296 39.94 19.03 -46.65
N VAL A 297 40.73 18.73 -47.68
CA VAL A 297 41.26 19.71 -48.65
C VAL A 297 40.48 19.54 -49.94
N TYR A 298 39.86 20.61 -50.44
CA TYR A 298 39.21 20.62 -51.75
C TYR A 298 40.21 21.04 -52.82
N GLU A 299 40.50 20.17 -53.79
CA GLU A 299 41.12 20.58 -55.05
C GLU A 299 40.02 20.96 -56.07
N LYS A 300 40.20 22.13 -56.70
CA LYS A 300 39.32 22.66 -57.76
C LYS A 300 39.66 21.98 -59.09
N ILE A 301 38.69 21.30 -59.69
CA ILE A 301 38.76 20.81 -61.07
C ILE A 301 38.41 21.98 -62.00
N PHE A 302 39.35 22.38 -62.87
CA PHE A 302 39.07 23.29 -63.99
C PHE A 302 38.63 22.48 -65.22
N VAL A 303 37.39 22.71 -65.67
CA VAL A 303 36.86 22.19 -66.93
C VAL A 303 37.32 23.14 -68.05
N LYS A 304 38.14 22.65 -68.98
CA LYS A 304 38.37 23.33 -70.28
C LYS A 304 37.13 23.15 -71.14
N LYS A 305 36.53 24.26 -71.59
CA LYS A 305 35.60 24.27 -72.73
C LYS A 305 36.37 24.76 -73.96
N THR A 306 36.22 23.98 -75.03
CA THR A 306 36.44 24.23 -76.47
C THR A 306 37.83 24.71 -76.88
#